data_AF-A0A2P5M0E4-F1
#
_entry.id   AF-A0A2P5M0E4-F1
#
_cell.length_a   1.000
_cell.length_b   1.000
_cell.length_c   1.000
_cell.angle_alpha   90.00
_cell.angle_beta   90.00
_cell.angle_gamma   90.00
#
_symmetry.space_group_name_H-M   'P 1'
#
loop_
_entity.id
_entity.type
_entity.pdbx_description
1 polymer ?
#
loop_
_entity_poly.entity_id
_entity_poly.type
_entity_poly.pdbx_seq_one_letter_code
_entity_poly.pdbx_strand_id
1 'polypeptide(L)'
;VQLYEGASIEQAHNAKGQRYSALPAAFSFRDKLTAGCACNDPEASHDYYLGLSRRDPTLQTGDILVGEKGAFIYSHSSLVSVSHASRQIKARLRGLLSHDLARGEAHTSQNGFRRAE
;
A
#
# COMPACT_ATOMS: atom_id res chain seq x y z
N VAL A 1 9.61 23.52 12.20
CA VAL A 1 9.39 22.11 11.79
C VAL A 1 9.99 21.22 12.86
N GLN A 2 9.26 20.19 13.32
CA GLN A 2 9.78 19.22 14.28
C GLN A 2 10.34 18.03 13.50
N LEU A 3 11.62 17.71 13.69
CA LEU A 3 12.25 16.55 13.08
C LEU A 3 12.17 15.34 14.03
N TYR A 4 11.87 14.17 13.47
CA TYR A 4 11.85 12.89 14.19
C TYR A 4 12.86 11.95 13.53
N GLU A 5 13.72 11.34 14.33
CA GLU A 5 14.87 10.56 13.85
C GLU A 5 14.90 9.19 14.53
N GLY A 6 15.27 8.16 13.76
CA GLY A 6 15.35 6.78 14.23
C GLY A 6 15.55 5.80 13.08
N ALA A 7 15.86 4.54 13.41
CA ALA A 7 16.05 3.48 12.41
C ALA A 7 14.78 3.18 11.60
N SER A 8 13.60 3.44 12.19
CA SER A 8 12.31 3.40 11.52
C SER A 8 11.38 4.48 12.08
N ILE A 9 10.31 4.80 11.36
CA ILE A 9 9.32 5.80 11.77
C ILE A 9 8.58 5.40 13.06
N GLU A 10 8.47 4.10 13.34
CA GLU A 10 7.87 3.54 14.56
C GLU A 10 8.73 3.82 15.81
N GLN A 11 10.05 3.91 15.63
CA GLN A 11 11.03 4.13 16.68
C GLN A 11 11.54 5.59 16.72
N ALA A 12 11.12 6.41 15.76
CA ALA A 12 11.62 7.77 15.62
C ALA A 12 11.19 8.66 16.79
N HIS A 13 12.11 9.50 17.27
CA HIS A 13 11.87 10.45 18.35
C HIS A 13 12.36 11.85 17.97
N ASN A 14 11.75 12.87 18.56
CA ASN A 14 12.20 14.25 18.39
C ASN A 14 13.31 14.62 19.39
N ALA A 15 13.86 15.83 19.29
CA ALA A 15 14.90 16.34 20.19
C ALA A 15 14.51 16.37 21.69
N LYS A 16 13.22 16.24 22.03
CA LYS A 16 12.71 16.14 23.40
C LYS A 16 12.47 14.69 23.84
N GLY A 17 12.84 13.71 23.01
CA GLY A 17 12.61 12.28 23.25
C GLY A 17 11.18 11.81 23.02
N GLN A 18 10.27 12.67 22.53
CA GLN A 18 8.89 12.24 22.24
C GLN A 18 8.88 11.38 20.98
N ARG A 19 8.24 10.20 21.07
CA ARG A 19 8.11 9.28 19.93
C ARG A 19 7.13 9.83 18.89
N TYR A 20 7.43 9.62 17.62
CA TYR A 20 6.51 9.93 16.52
C TYR A 20 5.18 9.17 16.70
N SER A 21 5.25 7.91 17.12
CA SER A 21 4.09 7.05 17.38
C SER A 21 3.15 7.54 18.50
N ALA A 22 3.57 8.50 19.32
CA ALA A 22 2.71 9.10 20.34
C ALA A 22 1.82 10.23 19.78
N LEU A 23 2.03 10.67 18.54
CA LEU A 23 1.19 11.68 17.92
C LEU A 23 -0.21 11.10 17.63
N PRO A 24 -1.30 11.83 17.90
CA PRO A 24 -2.67 11.33 17.66
C PRO A 24 -2.93 10.90 16.21
N ALA A 25 -2.24 11.52 15.25
CA ALA A 25 -2.36 11.22 13.83
C ALA A 25 -1.23 10.32 13.29
N ALA A 26 -0.34 9.80 14.15
CA ALA A 26 0.73 8.91 13.71
C ALA A 26 0.15 7.70 12.97
N PHE A 27 0.73 7.37 11.82
CA PHE A 27 0.32 6.25 10.96
C PHE A 27 -1.12 6.29 10.45
N SER A 28 -1.87 7.37 10.68
CA SER A 28 -3.26 7.49 10.21
C SER A 28 -3.38 7.28 8.69
N PHE A 29 -2.34 7.63 7.93
CA PHE A 29 -2.25 7.39 6.49
C PHE A 29 -2.32 5.91 6.07
N ARG A 30 -2.03 4.97 6.98
CA ARG A 30 -2.08 3.52 6.72
C ARG A 30 -3.48 2.96 6.88
N ASP A 31 -4.21 3.43 7.90
CA ASP A 31 -5.44 2.78 8.37
C ASP A 31 -6.70 3.58 8.06
N LYS A 32 -6.57 4.88 7.75
CA LYS A 32 -7.71 5.80 7.66
C LYS A 32 -7.57 6.75 6.47
N LEU A 33 -8.62 6.81 5.66
CA LEU A 33 -8.83 7.86 4.67
C LEU A 33 -9.60 8.98 5.36
N THR A 34 -8.94 10.11 5.60
CA THR A 34 -9.56 11.31 6.16
C THR A 34 -9.50 12.43 5.12
N ALA A 35 -10.59 13.17 4.95
CA ALA A 35 -10.69 14.21 3.92
C ALA A 35 -9.63 15.33 4.05
N GLY A 36 -9.02 15.49 5.22
CA GLY A 36 -7.91 16.43 5.44
C GLY A 36 -6.51 15.87 5.15
N CYS A 37 -6.38 14.58 4.82
CA CYS A 37 -5.10 13.95 4.50
C CYS A 37 -4.85 14.04 3.00
N ALA A 38 -4.21 15.13 2.57
CA ALA A 38 -3.95 15.40 1.15
C ALA A 38 -3.16 14.30 0.41
N CYS A 39 -2.42 13.46 1.13
CA CYS A 39 -1.71 12.31 0.54
C CYS A 39 -2.65 11.18 0.08
N ASN A 40 -3.90 11.17 0.55
CA ASN A 40 -4.83 10.06 0.41
C ASN A 40 -6.26 10.53 0.11
N ASP A 41 -6.48 11.71 -0.49
CA ASP A 41 -7.83 12.05 -0.97
C ASP A 41 -8.24 10.97 -1.97
N PRO A 42 -9.21 10.10 -1.66
CA PRO A 42 -9.44 8.91 -2.46
C PRO A 42 -9.84 9.28 -3.88
N GLU A 43 -10.68 10.30 -4.04
CA GLU A 43 -11.20 10.70 -5.35
C GLU A 43 -10.10 11.35 -6.20
N ALA A 44 -9.40 12.36 -5.65
CA ALA A 44 -8.29 12.99 -6.36
C ALA A 44 -7.11 12.03 -6.63
N SER A 45 -6.79 11.14 -5.68
CA SER A 45 -5.73 10.14 -5.85
C SER A 45 -6.12 9.09 -6.87
N HIS A 46 -7.38 8.65 -6.87
CA HIS A 46 -7.87 7.62 -7.78
C HIS A 46 -7.72 8.04 -9.23
N ASP A 47 -8.26 9.20 -9.60
CA ASP A 47 -8.17 9.73 -10.96
C ASP A 47 -6.73 10.06 -11.35
N TYR A 48 -5.94 10.58 -10.41
CA TYR A 48 -4.53 10.87 -10.62
C TYR A 48 -3.73 9.60 -10.92
N TYR A 49 -3.84 8.55 -10.10
CA TYR A 49 -3.11 7.29 -10.29
C TYR A 49 -3.62 6.51 -11.50
N LEU A 50 -4.92 6.54 -11.80
CA LEU A 50 -5.46 5.98 -13.05
C LEU A 50 -4.93 6.70 -14.28
N GLY A 51 -4.93 8.02 -14.27
CA GLY A 51 -4.38 8.84 -15.35
C GLY A 51 -2.88 8.62 -15.53
N LEU A 52 -2.14 8.50 -14.43
CA LEU A 52 -0.70 8.21 -14.42
C LEU A 52 -0.44 6.82 -15.02
N SER A 53 -1.15 5.79 -14.58
CA SER A 53 -0.98 4.41 -15.07
C SER A 53 -1.21 4.24 -16.57
N ARG A 54 -1.90 5.17 -17.25
CA ARG A 54 -2.06 5.13 -18.71
C ARG A 54 -0.93 5.80 -19.49
N ARG A 55 -0.14 6.64 -18.81
CA ARG A 55 0.91 7.48 -19.39
C ARG A 55 2.28 7.24 -18.76
N ASP A 56 2.36 6.33 -17.80
CA ASP A 56 3.57 6.03 -17.07
C ASP A 56 4.57 5.36 -18.04
N PRO A 57 5.69 6.04 -18.37
CA PRO A 57 6.67 5.54 -19.33
C PRO A 57 7.49 4.37 -18.76
N THR A 58 7.35 4.08 -17.46
CA THR A 58 8.06 2.98 -16.80
C THR A 58 7.34 1.64 -16.90
N LEU A 59 6.09 1.64 -17.38
CA LEU A 59 5.30 0.42 -17.48
C LEU A 59 5.90 -0.58 -18.47
N GLN A 60 6.04 -1.81 -18.01
CA GLN A 60 6.55 -2.95 -18.77
C GLN A 60 5.45 -3.96 -19.02
N THR A 61 5.59 -4.71 -20.11
CA THR A 61 4.68 -5.82 -20.40
C THR A 61 4.67 -6.82 -19.24
N GLY A 62 3.48 -7.09 -18.69
CA GLY A 62 3.30 -7.93 -17.52
C GLY A 62 2.96 -7.18 -16.24
N ASP A 63 3.13 -5.85 -16.21
CA ASP A 63 2.73 -5.03 -15.08
C ASP A 63 1.22 -5.10 -14.87
N ILE A 64 0.81 -5.09 -13.60
CA ILE A 64 -0.59 -5.16 -13.19
C ILE A 64 -1.06 -3.77 -12.80
N LEU A 65 -2.07 -3.29 -13.51
CA LEU A 65 -2.74 -2.03 -13.26
C LEU A 65 -4.09 -2.31 -12.60
N VAL A 66 -4.38 -1.69 -11.46
CA VAL A 66 -5.67 -1.81 -10.78
C VAL A 66 -6.40 -0.48 -10.90
N GLY A 67 -7.60 -0.51 -11.48
CA GLY A 67 -8.45 0.67 -11.70
C GLY A 67 -9.92 0.39 -11.42
N GLU A 68 -10.81 1.36 -11.67
CA GLU A 68 -12.27 1.24 -11.43
C GLU A 68 -12.89 -0.01 -12.02
N LYS A 69 -12.46 -0.35 -13.24
CA LYS A 69 -13.00 -1.45 -14.04
C LYS A 69 -12.32 -2.79 -13.72
N GLY A 70 -11.53 -2.83 -12.64
CA GLY A 70 -10.82 -4.00 -12.15
C GLY A 70 -9.32 -3.97 -12.44
N ALA A 71 -8.69 -5.14 -12.34
CA ALA A 71 -7.28 -5.31 -12.62
C ALA A 71 -7.02 -5.66 -14.10
N PHE A 72 -5.94 -5.12 -14.64
CA PHE A 72 -5.50 -5.28 -16.03
C PHE A 72 -4.01 -5.64 -16.06
N ILE A 73 -3.61 -6.38 -17.08
CA ILE A 73 -2.21 -6.67 -17.41
C ILE A 73 -1.83 -5.81 -18.59
N TYR A 74 -0.77 -5.04 -18.45
CA TYR A 74 -0.24 -4.19 -19.52
C TYR A 74 0.53 -5.03 -20.55
N SER A 75 0.29 -4.79 -21.84
CA SER A 75 0.95 -5.50 -22.95
C SER A 75 1.57 -4.56 -24.00
N HIS A 76 2.07 -3.39 -23.58
CA HIS A 76 2.48 -2.25 -24.43
C HIS A 76 1.33 -1.62 -25.24
N SER A 77 0.69 -2.38 -26.11
CA SER A 77 -0.36 -1.89 -27.02
C SER A 77 -1.78 -2.03 -26.46
N SER A 78 -1.95 -2.77 -25.36
CA SER A 78 -3.28 -3.06 -24.82
C SER A 78 -3.29 -3.30 -23.31
N LEU A 79 -4.50 -3.25 -22.74
CA LEU A 79 -4.79 -3.64 -21.37
C LEU A 79 -5.67 -4.89 -21.39
N VAL A 80 -5.13 -6.01 -20.90
CA VAL A 80 -5.85 -7.28 -20.83
C VAL A 80 -6.46 -7.42 -19.44
N SER A 81 -7.78 -7.48 -19.33
CA SER A 81 -8.41 -7.67 -18.02
C SER A 81 -7.93 -8.99 -17.39
N VAL A 82 -7.55 -8.94 -16.11
CA VAL A 82 -7.16 -10.12 -15.32
C VAL A 82 -8.29 -11.15 -15.28
N SER A 83 -9.55 -10.73 -15.36
CA SER A 83 -10.70 -11.63 -15.46
C SER A 83 -10.72 -12.47 -16.75
N HIS A 84 -10.06 -12.01 -17.81
CA HIS A 84 -9.88 -12.72 -19.08
C HIS A 84 -8.51 -13.40 -19.20
N ALA A 85 -7.63 -13.23 -18.20
CA ALA A 85 -6.33 -13.90 -18.20
C ALA A 85 -6.47 -15.44 -18.14
N SER A 86 -5.43 -16.12 -18.62
CA SER A 86 -5.36 -17.59 -18.59
C SER A 86 -5.48 -18.13 -17.16
N ARG A 87 -5.95 -19.39 -17.01
CA ARG A 87 -6.08 -20.04 -15.70
C ARG A 87 -4.75 -20.03 -14.92
N GLN A 88 -3.63 -20.22 -15.61
CA GLN A 88 -2.30 -20.22 -15.01
C GLN A 88 -1.93 -18.85 -14.43
N ILE A 89 -2.20 -17.76 -15.15
CA ILE A 89 -1.95 -16.39 -14.67
C ILE A 89 -2.80 -16.09 -13.43
N LYS A 90 -4.10 -16.43 -13.46
CA LYS A 90 -5.00 -16.26 -12.32
C LYS A 90 -4.55 -17.06 -11.09
N ALA A 91 -4.07 -18.29 -11.27
CA ALA A 91 -3.56 -19.12 -10.18
C ALA A 91 -2.30 -18.51 -9.54
N ARG A 92 -1.36 -18.02 -10.35
CA ARG A 92 -0.16 -17.32 -9.84
C ARG A 92 -0.51 -16.05 -9.08
N LEU A 93 -1.43 -15.25 -9.62
CA LEU A 93 -1.92 -14.02 -8.97
C LEU A 93 -2.55 -14.30 -7.60
N ARG A 94 -3.42 -15.32 -7.52
CA ARG A 94 -4.00 -15.74 -6.23
C ARG A 94 -2.91 -16.16 -5.24
N GLY A 95 -1.93 -16.93 -5.69
CA GLY A 95 -0.81 -17.35 -4.83
C GLY A 95 -0.02 -16.16 -4.25
N LEU A 96 0.24 -15.12 -5.04
CA LEU A 96 0.93 -13.92 -4.59
C LEU A 96 0.09 -13.11 -3.60
N LEU A 97 -1.17 -12.82 -3.96
CA LEU A 97 -2.06 -12.01 -3.13
C LEU A 97 -2.40 -12.69 -1.80
N SER A 98 -2.54 -14.01 -1.80
CA SER A 98 -2.78 -14.79 -0.57
C SER A 98 -1.57 -14.83 0.36
N HIS A 99 -0.35 -14.73 -0.18
CA HIS A 99 0.88 -14.75 0.61
C HIS A 99 1.10 -13.44 1.39
N ASP A 100 0.70 -12.30 0.83
CA ASP A 100 0.79 -11.01 1.51
C ASP A 100 -0.25 -10.84 2.63
N LEU A 101 -1.46 -11.38 2.44
CA LEU A 101 -2.47 -11.39 3.51
C LEU A 101 -2.04 -12.25 4.70
N ALA A 102 -1.46 -13.43 4.45
CA ALA A 102 -0.96 -14.30 5.52
C ALA A 102 0.24 -13.70 6.29
N ARG A 103 1.08 -12.90 5.62
CA ARG A 103 2.22 -12.23 6.27
C ARG A 103 1.77 -11.05 7.14
N GLY A 104 0.68 -10.36 6.77
CA GLY A 104 0.08 -9.29 7.56
C GLY A 104 -0.45 -9.77 8.93
N GLU A 105 -1.07 -10.95 8.98
CA GLU A 105 -1.57 -11.54 10.24
C GLU A 105 -0.42 -12.06 11.14
N ALA A 106 0.63 -12.63 10.55
CA ALA A 106 1.77 -13.14 11.31
C ALA A 106 2.54 -12.02 12.04
N HIS A 107 2.61 -10.81 11.46
CA HIS A 107 3.26 -9.65 12.09
C HIS A 107 2.42 -8.99 13.19
N THR A 108 1.09 -9.12 13.19
CA THR A 108 0.24 -8.62 14.28
C THR A 108 0.25 -9.54 15.49
N SER A 109 0.45 -10.85 15.30
CA SER A 109 0.40 -11.83 16.39
C SER A 109 1.66 -11.88 17.28
N GLN A 110 2.83 -11.40 16.83
CA GLN A 110 4.06 -11.47 17.64
C GLN A 110 4.26 -10.32 18.64
N ASN A 111 3.51 -9.20 18.51
CA ASN A 111 3.62 -8.06 19.44
C ASN A 111 2.65 -8.12 20.64
N GLY A 112 1.89 -9.21 20.79
CA GLY A 112 0.84 -9.36 21.81
C GLY A 112 1.19 -10.14 23.07
N PHE A 113 2.44 -10.61 23.27
CA PHE A 113 2.76 -11.47 24.41
C PHE A 113 4.12 -11.17 25.05
N ARG A 114 4.20 -10.08 25.82
CA ARG A 114 5.05 -10.04 27.02
C ARG A 114 4.23 -9.48 28.17
N ARG A 115 3.70 -10.41 28.96
CA ARG A 115 3.04 -10.20 30.24
C ARG A 115 4.09 -9.73 31.24
N ALA A 116 3.72 -8.74 32.05
CA ALA A 116 4.50 -8.23 33.16
C ALA A 116 4.78 -9.33 34.20
N GLU A 117 6.03 -9.38 34.66
CA GLU A 117 6.43 -9.76 36.02
C GLU A 117 7.45 -8.74 36.51
#